data_AF-A0A2H6FSJ2-F1
#
_entry.id   AF-A0A2H6FSJ2-F1
#
_cell.length_a   1.000
_cell.length_b   1.000
_cell.length_c   1.000
_cell.angle_alpha   90.00
_cell.angle_beta   90.00
_cell.angle_gamma   90.00
#
_symmetry.space_group_name_H-M   'P 1'
#
loop_
_entity.id
_entity.type
_entity.pdbx_description
1 polymer ?
#
loop_
_entity_poly.entity_id
_entity_poly.type
_entity_poly.pdbx_seq_one_letter_code
_entity_poly.pdbx_strand_id
1 'polypeptide(L)'
;MKKNIKEPDIIFLSWEPWHMRDSTAQRDPDDPPPNFDVSGIYLFAHFKKKPRREKIKNDKLHLDPNVIYIGKSKRVTNRLEGKRHEKITKDYIEIFNDKALEKLYYSLCHTGWTTWDYRDGDYGKALNAGLLFFERKLIWEFAKKYRTIPILNRQ
;
A
#
# COMPACT_ATOMS: atom_id res chain seq x y z
N MET A 1 15.48 -29.90 -12.09
CA MET A 1 14.11 -29.34 -11.95
C MET A 1 14.20 -27.84 -11.74
N LYS A 2 13.75 -27.01 -12.69
CA LYS A 2 13.54 -25.58 -12.44
C LYS A 2 12.36 -25.47 -11.48
N LYS A 3 12.60 -25.17 -10.20
CA LYS A 3 11.53 -24.70 -9.30
C LYS A 3 11.04 -23.39 -9.90
N ASN A 4 9.86 -23.42 -10.54
CA ASN A 4 9.15 -22.18 -10.86
C ASN A 4 8.83 -21.51 -9.54
N ILE A 5 9.59 -20.47 -9.20
CA ILE A 5 9.24 -19.58 -8.09
C ILE A 5 7.96 -18.87 -8.55
N LYS A 6 6.82 -19.31 -8.03
CA LYS A 6 5.55 -18.60 -8.24
C LYS A 6 5.64 -17.29 -7.49
N GLU A 7 5.36 -16.21 -8.20
CA GLU A 7 5.20 -14.90 -7.58
C GLU A 7 3.97 -14.93 -6.65
N PRO A 8 4.05 -14.38 -5.43
CA PRO A 8 2.90 -14.31 -4.55
C PRO A 8 1.82 -13.40 -5.13
N ASP A 9 0.56 -13.74 -4.84
CA ASP A 9 -0.58 -12.93 -5.25
C ASP A 9 -0.59 -11.61 -4.46
N ILE A 10 -0.81 -10.49 -5.16
CA ILE A 10 -0.92 -9.16 -4.57
C ILE A 10 -2.41 -8.84 -4.42
N ILE A 11 -2.93 -9.00 -3.20
CA ILE A 11 -4.34 -8.78 -2.88
C ILE A 11 -4.45 -7.58 -1.95
N PHE A 12 -5.18 -6.57 -2.42
CA PHE A 12 -5.43 -5.35 -1.67
C PHE A 12 -6.76 -5.45 -0.92
N LEU A 13 -6.77 -4.97 0.32
CA LEU A 13 -7.97 -4.79 1.13
C LEU A 13 -8.90 -3.74 0.51
N SER A 14 -10.12 -3.65 1.03
CA SER A 14 -11.07 -2.63 0.60
C SER A 14 -10.52 -1.22 0.77
N TRP A 15 -10.97 -0.31 -0.09
CA TRP A 15 -10.69 1.12 0.05
C TRP A 15 -11.33 1.66 1.32
N GLU A 16 -10.51 2.27 2.17
CA GLU A 16 -10.93 2.93 3.40
C GLU A 16 -10.64 4.43 3.32
N PRO A 17 -11.50 5.29 3.88
CA PRO A 17 -11.27 6.72 3.89
C PRO A 17 -10.11 7.08 4.83
N TRP A 18 -9.36 8.13 4.51
CA TRP A 18 -8.13 8.52 5.23
C TRP A 18 -8.30 8.76 6.73
N HIS A 19 -9.47 9.22 7.18
CA HIS A 19 -9.74 9.44 8.60
C HIS A 19 -9.74 8.12 9.43
N MET A 20 -9.87 6.95 8.79
CA MET A 20 -9.85 5.65 9.46
C MET A 20 -8.43 5.09 9.65
N ARG A 21 -7.39 5.78 9.18
CA ARG A 21 -6.01 5.25 9.12
C ARG A 21 -5.41 4.90 10.48
N ASP A 22 -5.81 5.61 11.54
CA ASP A 22 -5.29 5.42 12.90
C ASP A 22 -5.88 4.17 13.59
N SER A 23 -6.71 3.39 12.89
CA SER A 23 -7.26 2.10 13.35
C SER A 23 -6.76 0.89 12.56
N THR A 24 -5.72 1.09 11.73
CA THR A 24 -5.23 0.05 10.81
C THR A 24 -4.50 -1.08 11.53
N ALA A 25 -3.76 -0.80 12.61
CA ALA A 25 -3.15 -1.84 13.44
C ALA A 25 -4.17 -2.71 14.20
N GLN A 26 -5.40 -2.23 14.43
CA GLN A 26 -6.44 -2.98 15.15
C GLN A 26 -7.23 -3.96 14.28
N ARG A 27 -6.99 -3.93 12.95
CA ARG A 27 -7.73 -4.73 11.97
C ARG A 27 -6.81 -5.60 11.13
N ASP A 28 -5.68 -6.00 11.69
CA ASP A 28 -4.76 -6.87 10.99
C ASP A 28 -5.39 -8.28 10.88
N PRO A 29 -5.79 -8.73 9.68
CA PRO A 29 -6.39 -10.05 9.50
C PRO A 29 -5.39 -11.18 9.82
N ASP A 30 -4.09 -10.86 9.84
CA ASP A 30 -3.05 -11.84 10.05
C ASP A 30 -2.65 -11.99 11.53
N ASP A 31 -3.25 -11.22 12.46
CA ASP A 31 -3.00 -11.23 13.92
C ASP A 31 -1.52 -11.54 14.27
N PRO A 32 -0.58 -10.65 13.90
CA PRO A 32 0.83 -10.95 14.01
C PRO A 32 1.20 -11.27 15.46
N PRO A 33 2.08 -12.27 15.70
CA PRO A 33 2.49 -12.60 17.06
C PRO A 33 3.06 -11.38 17.81
N PRO A 34 3.07 -11.39 19.16
CA PRO A 34 3.64 -10.29 19.93
C PRO A 34 5.07 -9.94 19.46
N ASN A 35 5.32 -8.65 19.19
CA ASN A 35 6.56 -8.08 18.63
C ASN A 35 6.79 -8.26 17.12
N PHE A 36 5.80 -8.78 16.40
CA PHE A 36 5.78 -8.80 14.94
C PHE A 36 4.94 -7.63 14.39
N ASP A 37 5.23 -7.25 13.16
CA ASP A 37 4.50 -6.25 12.37
C ASP A 37 4.31 -6.83 10.97
N VAL A 38 3.43 -6.24 10.17
CA VAL A 38 3.13 -6.75 8.83
C VAL A 38 3.85 -5.91 7.78
N SER A 39 4.61 -6.58 6.91
CA SER A 39 5.14 -5.95 5.71
C SER A 39 4.09 -5.90 4.60
N GLY A 40 4.21 -4.90 3.72
CA GLY A 40 3.25 -4.79 2.65
C GLY A 40 3.43 -3.60 1.73
N ILE A 41 2.46 -3.49 0.83
CA ILE A 41 2.29 -2.37 -0.10
C ILE A 41 1.03 -1.62 0.32
N TYR A 42 1.04 -0.30 0.17
CA TYR A 42 -0.13 0.54 0.38
C TYR A 42 -0.36 1.45 -0.83
N LEU A 43 -1.63 1.72 -1.11
CA LEU A 43 -2.06 2.61 -2.18
C LEU A 43 -2.79 3.80 -1.56
N PHE A 44 -2.63 4.98 -2.16
CA PHE A 44 -3.55 6.09 -1.97
C PHE A 44 -4.28 6.41 -3.26
N ALA A 45 -5.55 6.79 -3.13
CA ALA A 45 -6.40 7.17 -4.23
C ALA A 45 -7.24 8.41 -3.90
N HIS A 46 -7.56 9.20 -4.94
CA HIS A 46 -8.45 10.34 -4.85
C HIS A 46 -9.81 10.01 -5.47
N PHE A 47 -10.84 9.80 -4.64
CA PHE A 47 -12.18 9.51 -5.14
C PHE A 47 -13.15 10.67 -4.93
N LYS A 48 -13.69 11.23 -6.02
CA LYS A 48 -14.72 12.29 -5.95
C LYS A 48 -16.03 11.83 -5.31
N LYS A 49 -16.30 10.53 -5.35
CA LYS A 49 -17.48 9.87 -4.75
C LYS A 49 -16.98 8.63 -4.03
N LYS A 50 -17.63 8.25 -2.92
CA LYS A 50 -17.27 7.04 -2.16
C LYS A 50 -17.15 5.84 -3.12
N PRO A 51 -16.01 5.13 -3.13
CA PRO A 51 -15.86 3.95 -3.97
C PRO A 51 -16.92 2.93 -3.56
N ARG A 52 -17.54 2.26 -4.54
CA ARG A 52 -18.46 1.15 -4.24
C ARG A 52 -17.66 0.08 -3.50
N ARG A 53 -18.25 -0.56 -2.50
CA ARG A 53 -17.65 -1.75 -1.88
C ARG A 53 -17.55 -2.84 -2.95
N GLU A 54 -16.41 -2.93 -3.60
CA GLU A 54 -16.12 -4.05 -4.49
C GLU A 54 -15.82 -5.27 -3.61
N LYS A 55 -16.47 -6.39 -3.90
CA LYS A 55 -16.01 -7.67 -3.35
C LYS A 55 -14.58 -7.86 -3.84
N ILE A 56 -13.64 -8.13 -2.94
CA ILE A 56 -12.26 -8.46 -3.28
C ILE A 56 -12.32 -9.57 -4.34
N LYS A 57 -11.96 -9.24 -5.58
CA LYS A 57 -11.82 -10.21 -6.66
C LYS A 57 -10.34 -10.54 -6.71
N ASN A 58 -9.99 -11.76 -6.32
CA ASN A 58 -8.61 -12.26 -6.23
C ASN A 58 -7.81 -12.13 -7.55
N ASP A 59 -8.45 -11.74 -8.65
CA ASP A 59 -7.88 -11.85 -10.00
C ASP A 59 -7.53 -10.49 -10.64
N LYS A 60 -7.66 -9.37 -9.93
CA LYS A 60 -7.35 -8.05 -10.50
C LYS A 60 -6.50 -7.23 -9.55
N LEU A 61 -5.26 -6.93 -9.98
CA LEU A 61 -4.46 -5.82 -9.47
C LEU A 61 -5.40 -4.62 -9.24
N HIS A 62 -5.59 -4.21 -7.99
CA HIS A 62 -6.47 -3.13 -7.53
C HIS A 62 -5.97 -1.72 -7.97
N LEU A 63 -5.45 -1.63 -9.19
CA LEU A 63 -4.96 -0.41 -9.80
C LEU A 63 -6.16 0.29 -10.45
N ASP A 64 -6.88 1.05 -9.64
CA ASP A 64 -7.92 2.01 -10.05
C ASP A 64 -7.26 3.26 -10.69
N PRO A 65 -7.82 3.88 -11.75
CA PRO A 65 -7.24 5.08 -12.35
C PRO A 65 -7.08 6.26 -11.38
N ASN A 66 -7.81 6.27 -10.26
CA ASN A 66 -7.74 7.28 -9.22
C ASN A 66 -6.57 7.07 -8.24
N VAL A 67 -5.78 6.00 -8.38
CA VAL A 67 -4.57 5.81 -7.56
C VAL A 67 -3.57 6.94 -7.84
N ILE A 68 -3.18 7.62 -6.77
CA ILE A 68 -2.27 8.78 -6.79
C ILE A 68 -0.90 8.45 -6.22
N TYR A 69 -0.80 7.40 -5.39
CA TYR A 69 0.45 6.98 -4.76
C TYR A 69 0.47 5.47 -4.51
N ILE A 70 1.62 4.85 -4.72
CA ILE A 70 1.95 3.46 -4.40
C ILE A 70 3.22 3.48 -3.55
N GLY A 71 3.19 2.85 -2.38
CA GLY A 71 4.35 2.78 -1.50
C GLY A 71 4.50 1.44 -0.82
N LYS A 72 5.73 1.08 -0.45
CA LYS A 72 6.01 -0.09 0.39
C LYS A 72 6.31 0.27 1.84
N SER A 73 6.05 -0.68 2.74
CA SER A 73 6.49 -0.59 4.14
C SER A 73 6.88 -1.95 4.68
N LYS A 74 7.88 -1.94 5.58
CA LYS A 74 8.17 -3.10 6.43
C LYS A 74 7.15 -3.25 7.57
N ARG A 75 6.32 -2.22 7.79
CA ARG A 75 5.36 -2.07 8.89
C ARG A 75 4.14 -1.36 8.35
N VAL A 76 3.36 -2.02 7.50
CA VAL A 76 2.35 -1.41 6.63
C VAL A 76 1.13 -0.93 7.42
N THR A 77 0.73 -1.65 8.45
CA THR A 77 -0.36 -1.27 9.36
C THR A 77 0.02 0.01 10.12
N ASN A 78 1.16 0.01 10.79
CA ASN A 78 1.67 1.19 11.49
C ASN A 78 2.11 2.34 10.55
N ARG A 79 2.27 2.08 9.25
CA ARG A 79 2.84 3.06 8.31
C ARG A 79 1.96 4.28 8.21
N LEU A 80 0.64 4.08 8.18
CA LEU A 80 -0.34 5.13 7.92
C LEU A 80 -0.72 5.94 9.17
N GLU A 81 -0.34 5.45 10.35
CA GLU A 81 -0.71 6.06 11.63
C GLU A 81 0.17 7.28 11.96
N GLY A 82 -0.45 8.27 12.60
CA GLY A 82 0.24 9.45 13.11
C GLY A 82 0.83 10.34 11.99
N LYS A 83 2.05 10.85 12.22
CA LYS A 83 2.70 11.89 11.38
C LYS A 83 3.54 11.36 10.21
N ARG A 84 3.58 10.04 10.00
CA ARG A 84 4.52 9.40 9.07
C ARG A 84 4.27 9.73 7.59
N HIS A 85 3.07 10.22 7.25
CA HIS A 85 2.69 10.62 5.89
C HIS A 85 2.45 12.12 5.73
N GLU A 86 2.92 12.95 6.66
CA GLU A 86 2.70 14.40 6.60
C GLU A 86 3.11 15.00 5.25
N LYS A 87 4.27 14.60 4.69
CA LYS A 87 4.70 15.06 3.37
C LYS A 87 3.67 14.71 2.29
N ILE A 88 3.32 13.43 2.18
CA ILE A 88 2.37 12.96 1.15
C ILE A 88 1.00 13.62 1.30
N THR A 89 0.53 13.84 2.53
CA THR A 89 -0.73 14.56 2.76
C THR A 89 -0.65 16.03 2.39
N LYS A 90 0.49 16.70 2.60
CA LYS A 90 0.70 18.09 2.15
C LYS A 90 0.70 18.18 0.64
N ASP A 91 1.48 17.34 -0.04
CA ASP A 91 1.54 17.29 -1.50
C ASP A 91 0.15 17.00 -2.10
N TYR A 92 -0.63 16.11 -1.46
CA TYR A 92 -2.01 15.83 -1.84
C TYR A 92 -2.91 17.08 -1.74
N ILE A 93 -2.86 17.80 -0.62
CA ILE A 93 -3.68 19.00 -0.41
C ILE A 93 -3.36 20.06 -1.46
N GLU A 94 -2.08 20.25 -1.77
CA GLU A 94 -1.63 21.22 -2.79
C GLU A 94 -2.17 20.87 -4.19
N ILE A 95 -2.13 19.59 -4.57
CA ILE A 95 -2.53 19.13 -5.91
C ILE A 95 -4.05 19.07 -6.07
N PHE A 96 -4.78 18.57 -5.06
CA PHE A 96 -6.20 18.26 -5.17
C PHE A 96 -7.12 19.30 -4.49
N ASN A 97 -6.56 20.27 -3.77
CA ASN A 97 -7.28 21.28 -3.00
C ASN A 97 -8.34 20.67 -2.04
N ASP A 98 -8.06 19.48 -1.51
CA ASP A 98 -8.91 18.76 -0.56
C ASP A 98 -8.33 18.87 0.85
N LYS A 99 -8.49 20.04 1.46
CA LYS A 99 -7.89 20.40 2.76
C LYS A 99 -8.31 19.48 3.91
N ALA A 100 -9.54 18.96 3.84
CA ALA A 100 -10.11 18.06 4.85
C ALA A 100 -9.79 16.58 4.59
N LEU A 101 -9.10 16.26 3.47
CA LEU A 101 -8.73 14.90 3.08
C LEU A 101 -9.96 13.97 2.91
N GLU A 102 -11.13 14.53 2.58
CA GLU A 102 -12.40 13.79 2.50
C GLU A 102 -12.45 12.82 1.31
N LYS A 103 -11.69 13.12 0.26
CA LYS A 103 -11.61 12.33 -0.97
C LYS A 103 -10.37 11.46 -1.01
N LEU A 104 -9.53 11.50 0.02
CA LEU A 104 -8.35 10.66 0.15
C LEU A 104 -8.74 9.30 0.75
N TYR A 105 -8.40 8.23 0.03
CA TYR A 105 -8.61 6.85 0.44
C TYR A 105 -7.30 6.10 0.42
N TYR A 106 -7.22 5.05 1.22
CA TYR A 106 -6.10 4.12 1.23
C TYR A 106 -6.57 2.68 1.08
N SER A 107 -5.67 1.83 0.63
CA SER A 107 -5.83 0.38 0.63
C SER A 107 -4.48 -0.27 0.94
N LEU A 108 -4.51 -1.40 1.64
CA LEU A 108 -3.35 -2.13 2.13
C LEU A 108 -3.28 -3.51 1.46
N CYS A 109 -2.08 -3.96 1.13
CA CYS A 109 -1.78 -5.32 0.72
C CYS A 109 -0.74 -5.87 1.69
N HIS A 110 -1.08 -6.96 2.38
CA HIS A 110 -0.20 -7.62 3.32
C HIS A 110 0.62 -8.67 2.58
N THR A 111 1.94 -8.67 2.78
CA THR A 111 2.86 -9.59 2.08
C THR A 111 3.55 -10.57 3.04
N GLY A 112 3.30 -10.45 4.34
CA GLY A 112 3.80 -11.36 5.36
C GLY A 112 4.33 -10.64 6.61
N TRP A 113 4.53 -11.42 7.67
CA TRP A 113 5.01 -10.93 8.96
C TRP A 113 6.50 -10.53 8.94
N THR A 114 6.84 -9.62 9.83
CA THR A 114 8.19 -9.13 10.10
C THR A 114 8.42 -8.98 11.59
N THR A 115 9.59 -9.34 12.09
CA THR A 115 9.99 -9.08 13.48
C THR A 115 10.75 -7.76 13.59
N TRP A 116 10.94 -7.29 14.83
CA TRP A 116 11.68 -6.07 15.13
C TRP A 116 13.21 -6.17 14.87
N ASP A 117 13.78 -7.39 14.91
CA ASP A 117 15.21 -7.72 14.75
C ASP A 117 15.69 -7.80 13.27
N TYR A 118 14.78 -7.60 12.33
CA TYR A 118 14.99 -7.75 10.88
C TYR A 118 15.92 -6.73 10.21
N ARG A 119 16.57 -5.86 10.98
CA ARG A 119 17.32 -4.74 10.41
C ARG A 119 18.62 -5.19 9.72
N ASP A 120 19.20 -6.32 10.13
CA ASP A 120 20.61 -6.63 9.82
C ASP A 120 20.87 -8.00 9.14
N GLY A 121 19.85 -8.84 8.88
CA GLY A 121 20.01 -10.18 8.29
C GLY A 121 19.65 -10.30 6.79
N ASP A 122 20.16 -11.34 6.13
CA ASP A 122 19.93 -11.61 4.69
C ASP A 122 18.45 -11.75 4.33
N TYR A 123 17.65 -12.33 5.22
CA TYR A 123 16.20 -12.42 5.05
C TYR A 123 15.56 -11.02 4.95
N GLY A 124 15.93 -10.10 5.86
CA GLY A 124 15.38 -8.73 5.87
C GLY A 124 15.73 -7.94 4.61
N LYS A 125 16.94 -8.17 4.06
CA LYS A 125 17.37 -7.62 2.76
C LYS A 125 16.54 -8.22 1.61
N ALA A 126 16.36 -9.53 1.57
CA ALA A 126 15.59 -10.22 0.55
C ALA A 126 14.11 -9.77 0.55
N LEU A 127 13.50 -9.66 1.72
CA LEU A 127 12.12 -9.16 1.84
C LEU A 127 12.00 -7.71 1.37
N ASN A 128 12.91 -6.82 1.77
CA ASN A 128 12.88 -5.43 1.31
C ASN A 128 13.08 -5.33 -0.20
N ALA A 129 13.93 -6.18 -0.79
CA ALA A 129 14.10 -6.28 -2.23
C ALA A 129 12.81 -6.78 -2.91
N GLY A 130 12.12 -7.77 -2.32
CA GLY A 130 10.81 -8.24 -2.77
C GLY A 130 9.76 -7.14 -2.75
N LEU A 131 9.63 -6.41 -1.64
CA LEU A 131 8.71 -5.28 -1.52
C LEU A 131 9.02 -4.17 -2.55
N LEU A 132 10.31 -3.87 -2.76
CA LEU A 132 10.73 -2.90 -3.78
C LEU A 132 10.35 -3.39 -5.18
N PHE A 133 10.59 -4.66 -5.48
CA PHE A 133 10.18 -5.28 -6.73
C PHE A 133 8.67 -5.15 -6.95
N PHE A 134 7.84 -5.49 -5.95
CA PHE A 134 6.39 -5.37 -6.06
C PHE A 134 5.91 -3.93 -6.25
N GLU A 135 6.45 -2.99 -5.48
CA GLU A 135 6.15 -1.56 -5.64
C GLU A 135 6.44 -1.09 -7.09
N ARG A 136 7.63 -1.41 -7.62
CA ARG A 136 8.02 -1.02 -8.98
C ARG A 136 7.19 -1.74 -10.05
N LYS A 137 6.88 -3.02 -9.84
CA LYS A 137 5.99 -3.76 -10.74
C LYS A 137 4.60 -3.15 -10.78
N LEU A 138 4.03 -2.76 -9.64
CA LEU A 138 2.71 -2.12 -9.59
C LEU A 138 2.69 -0.76 -10.26
N ILE A 139 3.73 0.07 -10.06
CA ILE A 139 3.88 1.34 -10.76
C ILE A 139 3.99 1.12 -12.28
N TRP A 140 4.73 0.09 -12.70
CA TRP A 140 4.87 -0.27 -14.11
C TRP A 140 3.55 -0.75 -14.73
N GLU A 141 2.81 -1.63 -14.06
CA GLU A 141 1.51 -2.10 -14.54
C GLU A 141 0.47 -0.96 -14.57
N PHE A 142 0.51 -0.05 -13.60
CA PHE A 142 -0.30 1.18 -13.62
C PHE A 142 0.04 2.03 -14.85
N ALA A 143 1.33 2.24 -15.12
CA ALA A 143 1.81 2.98 -16.28
C ALA A 143 1.41 2.36 -17.61
N LYS A 144 1.51 1.03 -17.74
CA LYS A 144 1.04 0.31 -18.93
C LYS A 144 -0.46 0.50 -19.15
N LYS A 145 -1.26 0.41 -18.09
CA LYS A 145 -2.72 0.47 -18.18
C LYS A 145 -3.25 1.88 -18.44
N TYR A 146 -2.67 2.89 -17.80
CA TYR A 146 -3.19 4.27 -17.83
C TYR A 146 -2.28 5.27 -18.56
N ARG A 147 -1.18 4.78 -19.16
CA ARG A 147 -0.18 5.59 -19.90
C ARG A 147 0.42 6.72 -19.06
N THR A 148 0.47 6.53 -17.75
CA THR A 148 1.00 7.52 -16.81
C THR A 148 1.38 6.86 -15.50
N ILE A 149 2.31 7.43 -14.74
CA ILE A 149 2.60 6.99 -13.37
C ILE A 149 1.73 7.77 -12.35
N PRO A 150 1.43 7.20 -11.17
CA PRO A 150 0.65 7.88 -10.15
C PRO A 150 1.30 9.22 -9.79
N ILE A 151 0.48 10.26 -9.65
CA ILE A 151 0.97 11.64 -9.63
C ILE A 151 1.97 11.92 -8.49
N LEU A 152 1.76 11.32 -7.31
CA LEU A 152 2.64 11.49 -6.14
C LEU A 152 3.85 10.55 -6.17
N ASN A 153 3.95 9.62 -7.13
CA ASN A 153 5.15 8.81 -7.38
C ASN A 153 6.10 9.44 -8.41
N ARG A 154 5.74 10.59 -9.01
CA ARG A 154 6.57 11.30 -10.01
C ARG A 154 7.72 12.11 -9.39
N GLN A 155 7.65 12.37 -8.09
CA GLN A 155 8.62 13.19 -7.35
C GLN A 155 9.87 12.40 -6.98
#